data_AF-A0A1X7UXH0-F1
#
_entry.id   AF-A0A1X7UXH0-F1
#
_cell.length_a   1.000
_cell.length_b   1.000
_cell.length_c   1.000
_cell.angle_alpha   90.00
_cell.angle_beta   90.00
_cell.angle_gamma   90.00
#
_symmetry.space_group_name_H-M   'P 1'
#
loop_
_entity.id
_entity.type
_entity.pdbx_description
1 polymer ?
#
loop_
_entity_poly.entity_id
_entity_poly.type
_entity_poly.pdbx_seq_one_letter_code
_entity_poly.pdbx_strand_id
1 'polypeptide(L)'
;MVCKLFAVVLAVAVCAGVAFGQPQRCFVSPPSWSGVFFRVDYSRGQSDRGYIFYNRTEFRLMYSFESRIGTPDIDKHWLFYNTRKSYFYDENANTCEVEDIPADEPIPLFGSLPGSEYIHHDRLGAYLFNLGVTVDYFRLRTDSGGTYRGYYSPLYESVATDFICVPVIESYENIDTIPTHQRNIHWTYMNITTDPIPPFIWELPIAFESPSSWSGFFFRVDYSSGQSDRGYIFYNRTEFRLMYSFESRIGTPDIDKHWLFYNTRKSYFYDENANTCEVEDIPPNEFIPTFGSPRGSEFIHYDRLGAYSFNLGVTVDYFRLRTDSGGTYRGYYSPLYESVATDFMCVPVIESYENIDTIPTHQRNIHWTLTLAHHPMLKMKTFLLAAVALTCFAYCFAQPGPVQRCYESPDAWSGNILVADYARKRSDFGYIFYNRTKQWLHYTYNAEFEDGRDYIKKWYFYDTRKSYTLDEDAHTCTEEDIPPDAQFPRFSAPEDATFRHIDVYGSFIPNLGVKTDYFRLDTDSGGVFHGYYAPAYDESRICVPVIESYENIDTAPIHQRNMHFTYLNITTFPFSNLVWEVPGECLH
;
A
#
# COMPACT_ATOMS: atom_id res chain seq x y z
N MET A 1 -57.28 -23.60 -31.85
CA MET A 1 -56.06 -22.81 -32.18
C MET A 1 -55.70 -21.79 -31.09
N VAL A 2 -56.68 -21.18 -30.41
CA VAL A 2 -56.47 -20.15 -29.36
C VAL A 2 -55.69 -20.62 -28.13
N CYS A 3 -55.86 -21.86 -27.66
CA CYS A 3 -55.12 -22.37 -26.49
C CYS A 3 -53.60 -22.56 -26.73
N LYS A 4 -53.17 -22.84 -27.97
CA LYS A 4 -51.73 -22.99 -28.29
C LYS A 4 -51.02 -21.65 -28.31
N LEU A 5 -51.71 -20.59 -28.75
CA LEU A 5 -51.17 -19.23 -28.75
C LEU A 5 -50.98 -18.71 -27.31
N PHE A 6 -51.94 -18.99 -26.43
CA PHE A 6 -51.87 -18.59 -25.02
C PHE A 6 -50.73 -19.28 -24.27
N ALA A 7 -50.50 -20.57 -24.52
CA ALA A 7 -49.39 -21.32 -23.92
C ALA A 7 -48.01 -20.80 -24.37
N VAL A 8 -47.86 -20.41 -25.65
CA VAL A 8 -46.62 -19.83 -26.16
C VAL A 8 -46.38 -18.43 -25.60
N VAL A 9 -47.42 -17.59 -25.50
CA VAL A 9 -47.31 -16.26 -24.89
C VAL A 9 -46.99 -16.35 -23.41
N LEU A 10 -47.59 -17.29 -22.67
CA LEU A 10 -47.28 -17.51 -21.26
C LEU A 10 -45.85 -18.04 -21.06
N ALA A 11 -45.40 -18.96 -21.92
CA ALA A 11 -44.03 -19.47 -21.88
C ALA A 11 -43.00 -18.39 -22.20
N VAL A 12 -43.26 -17.53 -23.20
CA VAL A 12 -42.40 -16.38 -23.52
C VAL A 12 -42.42 -15.33 -22.40
N ALA A 13 -43.57 -15.09 -21.77
CA ALA A 13 -43.67 -14.16 -20.64
C ALA A 13 -43.01 -14.70 -19.36
N VAL A 14 -43.05 -16.01 -19.12
CA VAL A 14 -42.34 -16.66 -17.99
C VAL A 14 -40.84 -16.73 -18.28
N CYS A 15 -40.41 -17.08 -19.49
CA CYS A 15 -38.99 -17.04 -19.87
C CYS A 15 -38.43 -15.61 -19.89
N ALA A 16 -39.22 -14.62 -20.33
CA ALA A 16 -38.83 -13.21 -20.24
C ALA A 16 -38.84 -12.71 -18.79
N GLY A 17 -39.82 -13.12 -17.97
CA GLY A 17 -39.92 -12.77 -16.55
C GLY A 17 -38.82 -13.36 -15.68
N VAL A 18 -38.26 -14.52 -16.07
CA VAL A 18 -37.08 -15.13 -15.42
C VAL A 18 -35.76 -14.57 -15.99
N ALA A 19 -35.78 -13.96 -17.18
CA ALA A 19 -34.62 -13.30 -17.78
C ALA A 19 -34.46 -11.82 -17.37
N PHE A 20 -35.43 -11.22 -16.68
CA PHE A 20 -35.26 -9.89 -16.07
C PHE A 20 -34.42 -10.00 -14.80
N GLY A 21 -33.10 -9.92 -15.00
CA GLY A 21 -32.08 -9.43 -14.08
C GLY A 21 -32.15 -9.95 -12.65
N GLN A 22 -31.24 -10.86 -12.30
CA GLN A 22 -30.83 -10.97 -10.90
C GLN A 22 -30.47 -9.57 -10.39
N PRO A 23 -30.92 -9.17 -9.19
CA PRO A 23 -30.70 -7.83 -8.69
C PRO A 23 -29.19 -7.56 -8.63
N GLN A 24 -28.71 -6.67 -9.49
CA GLN A 24 -27.36 -6.15 -9.37
C GLN A 24 -27.30 -5.35 -8.06
N ARG A 25 -26.44 -5.77 -7.15
CA ARG A 25 -26.20 -5.18 -5.82
C ARG A 25 -24.70 -5.01 -5.63
N CYS A 26 -24.27 -4.32 -4.58
CA CYS A 26 -22.83 -4.11 -4.27
C CYS A 26 -21.99 -3.35 -5.31
N PHE A 27 -22.58 -2.37 -6.01
CA PHE A 27 -21.85 -1.55 -6.97
C PHE A 27 -20.77 -0.67 -6.33
N VAL A 28 -20.95 -0.28 -5.08
CA VAL A 28 -20.06 0.66 -4.42
C VAL A 28 -19.87 0.34 -2.94
N SER A 29 -18.71 0.69 -2.41
CA SER A 29 -18.49 0.74 -0.96
C SER A 29 -19.14 1.96 -0.31
N PRO A 30 -19.24 1.97 1.03
CA PRO A 30 -19.52 3.18 1.78
C PRO A 30 -18.63 4.33 1.32
N PRO A 31 -19.13 5.58 1.28
CA PRO A 31 -18.38 6.72 0.79
C PRO A 31 -17.13 7.02 1.65
N SER A 32 -17.07 6.54 2.89
CA SER A 32 -15.88 6.55 3.70
C SER A 32 -15.85 5.34 4.63
N TRP A 33 -14.70 4.71 4.73
CA TRP A 33 -14.43 3.59 5.63
C TRP A 33 -12.93 3.43 5.86
N SER A 34 -12.57 2.75 6.94
CA SER A 34 -11.20 2.34 7.23
C SER A 34 -11.16 0.89 7.63
N GLY A 35 -10.00 0.26 7.54
CA GLY A 35 -9.81 -1.13 7.93
C GLY A 35 -8.36 -1.57 7.86
N VAL A 36 -8.17 -2.87 7.98
CA VAL A 36 -6.90 -3.56 7.75
C VAL A 36 -6.97 -4.24 6.39
N PHE A 37 -5.86 -4.28 5.67
CA PHE A 37 -5.73 -5.09 4.48
C PHE A 37 -4.61 -6.11 4.64
N PHE A 38 -4.79 -7.23 3.96
CA PHE A 38 -3.74 -8.13 3.54
C PHE A 38 -3.72 -8.11 2.01
N ARG A 39 -2.57 -7.83 1.40
CA ARG A 39 -2.42 -7.79 -0.05
C ARG A 39 -1.36 -8.76 -0.52
N VAL A 40 -1.60 -9.37 -1.67
CA VAL A 40 -0.66 -10.20 -2.40
C VAL A 40 -0.40 -9.51 -3.74
N ASP A 41 0.83 -9.03 -3.95
CA ASP A 41 1.26 -8.48 -5.22
C ASP A 41 1.80 -9.61 -6.10
N TYR A 42 1.05 -9.99 -7.13
CA TYR A 42 1.45 -11.04 -8.06
C TYR A 42 2.69 -10.65 -8.87
N SER A 43 2.87 -9.36 -9.14
CA SER A 43 4.00 -8.86 -9.92
C SER A 43 5.31 -9.05 -9.17
N ARG A 44 5.29 -8.81 -7.86
CA ARG A 44 6.46 -8.92 -6.97
C ARG A 44 6.59 -10.28 -6.30
N GLY A 45 5.52 -11.07 -6.22
CA GLY A 45 5.50 -12.33 -5.48
C GLY A 45 5.64 -12.12 -3.97
N GLN A 46 5.03 -11.05 -3.45
CA GLN A 46 5.19 -10.60 -2.06
C GLN A 46 3.82 -10.34 -1.42
N SER A 47 3.72 -10.53 -0.10
CA SER A 47 2.49 -10.31 0.65
C SER A 47 2.59 -9.29 1.79
N ASP A 48 1.89 -8.16 1.70
CA ASP A 48 1.92 -7.10 2.72
C ASP A 48 0.66 -7.10 3.59
N ARG A 49 0.81 -6.66 4.83
CA ARG A 49 -0.29 -6.31 5.72
C ARG A 49 -0.22 -4.82 6.05
N GLY A 50 -1.37 -4.19 6.28
CA GLY A 50 -1.40 -2.78 6.63
C GLY A 50 -2.79 -2.25 6.96
N TYR A 51 -2.89 -0.94 7.07
CA TYR A 51 -4.13 -0.20 7.28
C TYR A 51 -4.52 0.56 6.03
N ILE A 52 -5.82 0.58 5.74
CA ILE A 52 -6.39 1.33 4.62
C ILE A 52 -7.40 2.35 5.14
N PHE A 53 -7.35 3.54 4.57
CA PHE A 53 -8.31 4.61 4.83
C PHE A 53 -8.84 5.12 3.51
N TYR A 54 -10.15 5.05 3.32
CA TYR A 54 -10.81 5.43 2.09
C TYR A 54 -11.84 6.53 2.34
N ASN A 55 -11.76 7.60 1.54
CA ASN A 55 -12.75 8.66 1.51
C ASN A 55 -13.04 9.04 0.05
N ARG A 56 -14.13 8.49 -0.48
CA ARG A 56 -14.60 8.77 -1.85
C ARG A 56 -15.06 10.21 -2.01
N THR A 57 -15.68 10.79 -1.00
CA THR A 57 -16.24 12.15 -1.06
C THR A 57 -15.15 13.20 -1.29
N GLU A 58 -13.98 13.00 -0.67
CA GLU A 58 -12.81 13.86 -0.85
C GLU A 58 -11.82 13.34 -1.90
N PHE A 59 -12.10 12.18 -2.49
CA PHE A 59 -11.24 11.47 -3.43
C PHE A 59 -9.83 11.20 -2.88
N ARG A 60 -9.78 10.62 -1.68
CA ARG A 60 -8.54 10.31 -0.96
C ARG A 60 -8.49 8.85 -0.54
N LEU A 61 -7.30 8.28 -0.62
CA LEU A 61 -6.99 6.93 -0.21
C LEU A 61 -5.62 6.94 0.46
N MET A 62 -5.45 6.19 1.54
CA MET A 62 -4.17 6.06 2.23
C MET A 62 -3.95 4.60 2.63
N TYR A 63 -2.75 4.12 2.34
CA TYR A 63 -2.24 2.83 2.81
C TYR A 63 -1.11 3.08 3.81
N SER A 64 -1.13 2.35 4.93
CA SER A 64 -0.01 2.27 5.86
C SER A 64 0.42 0.82 5.98
N PHE A 65 1.63 0.49 5.54
CA PHE A 65 2.14 -0.87 5.54
C PHE A 65 2.78 -1.19 6.89
N GLU A 66 2.70 -2.45 7.30
CA GLU A 66 3.45 -2.95 8.45
C GLU A 66 4.87 -3.27 8.02
N SER A 67 5.86 -2.77 8.77
CA SER A 67 7.27 -3.01 8.50
C SER A 67 7.61 -4.52 8.51
N ARG A 68 8.43 -4.91 7.53
CA ARG A 68 9.09 -6.21 7.46
C ARG A 68 10.54 -6.09 7.88
N ILE A 69 11.09 -7.19 8.38
CA ILE A 69 12.51 -7.28 8.67
C ILE A 69 13.24 -7.47 7.33
N GLY A 70 14.12 -6.52 6.97
CA GLY A 70 15.10 -6.70 5.90
C GLY A 70 14.68 -6.20 4.50
N THR A 71 13.52 -5.56 4.34
CA THR A 71 13.13 -4.87 3.09
C THR A 71 13.00 -3.37 3.33
N PRO A 72 13.48 -2.50 2.40
CA PRO A 72 13.14 -1.09 2.42
C PRO A 72 11.66 -0.97 2.07
N ASP A 73 10.82 -0.80 3.08
CA ASP A 73 9.38 -0.76 2.91
C ASP A 73 8.90 0.68 2.79
N ILE A 74 8.03 0.92 1.80
CA ILE A 74 7.16 2.10 1.84
C ILE A 74 6.27 1.90 3.06
N ASP A 75 6.38 2.76 4.06
CA ASP A 75 5.60 2.67 5.29
C ASP A 75 4.22 3.28 5.11
N LYS A 76 4.12 4.37 4.32
CA LYS A 76 2.85 5.07 4.06
C LYS A 76 2.75 5.55 2.62
N HIS A 77 1.55 5.44 2.06
CA HIS A 77 1.23 5.83 0.69
C HIS A 77 -0.11 6.57 0.64
N TRP A 78 -0.08 7.88 0.35
CA TRP A 78 -1.28 8.70 0.15
C TRP A 78 -1.57 8.89 -1.33
N LEU A 79 -2.81 8.63 -1.73
CA LEU A 79 -3.32 8.94 -3.06
C LEU A 79 -4.42 9.99 -2.95
N PHE A 80 -4.15 11.17 -3.50
CA PHE A 80 -5.09 12.28 -3.58
C PHE A 80 -5.54 12.42 -5.03
N TYR A 81 -6.64 11.75 -5.38
CA TYR A 81 -7.22 11.76 -6.72
C TYR A 81 -7.79 13.13 -7.11
N ASN A 82 -8.21 13.94 -6.12
CA ASN A 82 -8.65 15.31 -6.33
C ASN A 82 -7.52 16.23 -6.83
N THR A 83 -6.29 16.05 -6.33
CA THR A 83 -5.10 16.81 -6.76
C THR A 83 -4.23 16.06 -7.77
N ARG A 84 -4.57 14.80 -8.06
CA ARG A 84 -3.83 13.87 -8.93
C ARG A 84 -2.39 13.66 -8.49
N LYS A 85 -2.19 13.47 -7.17
CA LYS A 85 -0.88 13.26 -6.57
C LYS A 85 -0.85 11.99 -5.73
N SER A 86 0.28 11.29 -5.82
CA SER A 86 0.63 10.11 -5.04
C SER A 86 1.88 10.43 -4.21
N TYR A 87 1.85 10.15 -2.91
CA TYR A 87 2.93 10.45 -1.97
C TYR A 87 3.37 9.17 -1.27
N PHE A 88 4.63 8.80 -1.39
CA PHE A 88 5.23 7.62 -0.76
C PHE A 88 6.21 8.06 0.32
N TYR A 89 6.07 7.50 1.52
CA TYR A 89 6.91 7.81 2.67
C TYR A 89 7.50 6.53 3.23
N ASP A 90 8.82 6.52 3.35
CA ASP A 90 9.60 5.54 4.08
C ASP A 90 10.03 6.18 5.40
N GLU A 91 9.47 5.70 6.52
CA GLU A 91 9.72 6.20 7.86
C GLU A 91 11.11 5.82 8.37
N ASN A 92 11.67 4.70 7.88
CA ASN A 92 13.00 4.25 8.26
C ASN A 92 14.10 5.09 7.59
N ALA A 93 13.93 5.36 6.30
CA ALA A 93 14.85 6.21 5.54
C ALA A 93 14.55 7.70 5.73
N ASN A 94 13.36 8.03 6.24
CA ASN A 94 12.78 9.37 6.27
C ASN A 94 12.84 10.04 4.88
N THR A 95 12.44 9.29 3.86
CA THR A 95 12.43 9.75 2.47
C THR A 95 11.01 9.90 1.97
N CYS A 96 10.86 10.84 1.04
CA CYS A 96 9.59 11.23 0.45
C CYS A 96 9.69 11.18 -1.06
N GLU A 97 8.79 10.45 -1.70
CA GLU A 97 8.65 10.42 -3.14
C GLU A 97 7.24 10.88 -3.53
N VAL A 98 7.15 11.68 -4.60
CA VAL A 98 5.90 12.23 -5.08
C VAL A 98 5.76 11.95 -6.56
N GLU A 99 4.66 11.31 -6.93
CA GLU A 99 4.31 10.97 -8.30
C GLU A 99 2.99 11.63 -8.73
N ASP A 100 2.83 11.83 -10.04
CA ASP A 100 1.58 12.28 -10.64
C ASP A 100 0.68 11.07 -10.91
N ILE A 101 -0.58 11.13 -10.47
CA ILE A 101 -1.61 10.15 -10.86
C ILE A 101 -2.10 10.54 -12.26
N PRO A 102 -2.09 9.62 -13.25
CA PRO A 102 -2.59 9.91 -14.58
C PRO A 102 -4.02 10.50 -14.56
N ALA A 103 -4.27 11.48 -15.42
CA ALA A 103 -5.54 12.21 -15.42
C ALA A 103 -6.74 11.32 -15.80
N ASP A 104 -6.48 10.30 -16.60
CA ASP A 104 -7.42 9.27 -17.05
C ASP A 104 -7.52 8.08 -16.09
N GLU A 105 -6.68 8.00 -15.06
CA GLU A 105 -6.78 6.92 -14.07
C GLU A 105 -8.12 7.05 -13.30
N PRO A 106 -8.93 5.97 -13.25
CA PRO A 106 -10.21 5.99 -12.55
C PRO A 106 -10.01 6.10 -11.04
N ILE A 107 -11.05 6.56 -10.36
CA ILE A 107 -11.06 6.60 -8.90
C ILE A 107 -11.55 5.24 -8.39
N PRO A 108 -10.84 4.57 -7.46
CA PRO A 108 -11.29 3.30 -6.93
C PRO A 108 -12.65 3.47 -6.22
N LEU A 109 -13.62 2.63 -6.56
CA LEU A 109 -14.96 2.62 -5.96
C LEU A 109 -15.11 1.57 -4.84
N PHE A 110 -14.20 0.60 -4.79
CA PHE A 110 -14.25 -0.59 -3.93
C PHE A 110 -15.66 -1.21 -3.93
N GLY A 111 -16.00 -1.87 -5.03
CA GLY A 111 -17.34 -2.36 -5.33
C GLY A 111 -17.31 -3.16 -6.63
N SER A 112 -18.39 -3.87 -6.94
CA SER A 112 -18.45 -4.71 -8.14
C SER A 112 -18.10 -3.88 -9.38
N LEU A 113 -17.06 -4.27 -10.11
CA LEU A 113 -16.63 -3.53 -11.31
C LEU A 113 -17.77 -3.42 -12.33
N PRO A 114 -17.90 -2.30 -13.06
CA PRO A 114 -18.86 -2.19 -14.15
C PRO A 114 -18.66 -3.30 -15.18
N GLY A 115 -19.75 -3.97 -15.56
CA GLY A 115 -19.73 -5.10 -16.49
C GLY A 115 -19.42 -6.46 -15.85
N SER A 116 -19.13 -6.50 -14.53
CA SER A 116 -19.02 -7.78 -13.82
C SER A 116 -20.35 -8.54 -13.79
N GLU A 117 -20.25 -9.85 -13.93
CA GLU A 117 -21.33 -10.80 -13.78
C GLU A 117 -21.46 -11.17 -12.30
N TYR A 118 -22.67 -11.07 -11.76
CA TYR A 118 -23.01 -11.64 -10.47
C TYR A 118 -23.17 -13.15 -10.62
N ILE A 119 -22.47 -13.93 -9.78
CA ILE A 119 -22.44 -15.39 -9.89
C ILE A 119 -23.36 -16.03 -8.85
N HIS A 120 -23.10 -15.82 -7.56
CA HIS A 120 -23.88 -16.41 -6.46
C HIS A 120 -23.60 -15.77 -5.10
N HIS A 121 -24.40 -16.15 -4.10
CA HIS A 121 -24.21 -15.89 -2.67
C HIS A 121 -23.30 -16.94 -2.07
N ASP A 122 -22.24 -16.50 -1.40
CA ASP A 122 -21.26 -17.36 -0.74
C ASP A 122 -21.13 -17.02 0.76
N ARG A 123 -20.46 -17.88 1.54
CA ARG A 123 -20.14 -17.66 2.96
C ARG A 123 -18.63 -17.79 3.16
N LEU A 124 -17.94 -16.66 3.33
CA LEU A 124 -16.51 -16.64 3.66
C LEU A 124 -16.29 -17.15 5.08
N GLY A 125 -15.28 -17.99 5.30
CA GLY A 125 -15.07 -18.72 6.57
C GLY A 125 -15.78 -20.08 6.58
N ALA A 126 -16.63 -20.33 7.58
CA ALA A 126 -17.30 -21.61 7.80
C ALA A 126 -18.83 -21.52 7.93
N TYR A 127 -19.51 -22.63 7.63
CA TYR A 127 -20.95 -22.81 7.89
C TYR A 127 -21.28 -23.08 9.38
N LEU A 128 -20.27 -23.17 10.23
CA LEU A 128 -20.42 -23.25 11.68
C LEU A 128 -20.97 -21.91 12.24
N PHE A 129 -21.77 -22.00 13.31
CA PHE A 129 -22.46 -20.85 13.89
C PHE A 129 -21.47 -19.74 14.27
N ASN A 130 -21.70 -18.51 13.76
CA ASN A 130 -20.85 -17.31 13.94
C ASN A 130 -19.42 -17.37 13.36
N LEU A 131 -19.09 -18.35 12.52
CA LEU A 131 -17.76 -18.47 11.90
C LEU A 131 -17.74 -18.15 10.40
N GLY A 132 -18.75 -17.45 9.88
CA GLY A 132 -18.78 -17.04 8.48
C GLY A 132 -19.46 -15.69 8.23
N VAL A 133 -19.02 -14.99 7.17
CA VAL A 133 -19.66 -13.77 6.64
C VAL A 133 -20.35 -14.10 5.33
N THR A 134 -21.61 -13.71 5.18
CA THR A 134 -22.33 -13.81 3.90
C THR A 134 -21.77 -12.78 2.92
N VAL A 135 -21.43 -13.21 1.71
CA VAL A 135 -20.93 -12.34 0.65
C VAL A 135 -21.57 -12.63 -0.70
N ASP A 136 -21.53 -11.62 -1.56
CA ASP A 136 -21.82 -11.72 -2.98
C ASP A 136 -20.55 -11.89 -3.78
N TYR A 137 -20.54 -12.87 -4.67
CA TYR A 137 -19.43 -13.10 -5.59
C TYR A 137 -19.73 -12.52 -6.97
N PHE A 138 -18.82 -11.66 -7.43
CA PHE A 138 -18.80 -11.06 -8.76
C PHE A 138 -17.54 -11.45 -9.51
N ARG A 139 -17.69 -11.57 -10.82
CA ARG A 139 -16.62 -11.93 -11.73
C ARG A 139 -16.65 -11.05 -12.97
N LEU A 140 -15.47 -10.64 -13.44
CA LEU A 140 -15.33 -10.02 -14.76
C LEU A 140 -14.20 -10.72 -15.51
N ARG A 141 -14.39 -10.87 -16.83
CA ARG A 141 -13.31 -11.24 -17.75
C ARG A 141 -13.30 -10.22 -18.88
N THR A 142 -12.15 -9.60 -19.12
CA THR A 142 -11.98 -8.64 -20.21
C THR A 142 -11.55 -9.35 -21.49
N ASP A 143 -11.77 -8.69 -22.62
CA ASP A 143 -11.31 -9.19 -23.92
C ASP A 143 -9.77 -9.28 -24.00
N SER A 144 -9.06 -8.48 -23.19
CA SER A 144 -7.60 -8.51 -23.04
C SER A 144 -7.10 -9.71 -22.22
N GLY A 145 -7.98 -10.57 -21.73
CA GLY A 145 -7.63 -11.73 -20.89
C GLY A 145 -7.50 -11.40 -19.40
N GLY A 146 -7.79 -10.17 -18.99
CA GLY A 146 -7.83 -9.77 -17.60
C GLY A 146 -8.99 -10.42 -16.84
N THR A 147 -8.76 -10.78 -15.59
CA THR A 147 -9.75 -11.39 -14.70
C THR A 147 -9.92 -10.58 -13.43
N TYR A 148 -11.17 -10.51 -12.96
CA TYR A 148 -11.50 -9.93 -11.67
C TYR A 148 -12.44 -10.84 -10.91
N ARG A 149 -12.18 -10.94 -9.60
CA ARG A 149 -12.98 -11.69 -8.64
C ARG A 149 -13.20 -10.78 -7.43
N GLY A 150 -14.45 -10.42 -7.17
CA GLY A 150 -14.83 -9.55 -6.07
C GLY A 150 -15.82 -10.23 -5.14
N TYR A 151 -15.56 -10.17 -3.84
CA TYR A 151 -16.45 -10.66 -2.80
C TYR A 151 -16.83 -9.51 -1.88
N TYR A 152 -18.13 -9.23 -1.80
CA TYR A 152 -18.66 -8.09 -1.06
C TYR A 152 -19.72 -8.51 -0.06
N SER A 153 -19.65 -7.97 1.16
CA SER A 153 -20.66 -8.20 2.18
C SER A 153 -21.70 -7.08 2.15
N PRO A 154 -22.99 -7.37 1.88
CA PRO A 154 -24.03 -6.34 1.87
C PRO A 154 -24.24 -5.77 3.28
N LEU A 155 -24.30 -4.44 3.38
CA LEU A 155 -24.47 -3.77 4.67
C LEU A 155 -25.82 -4.05 5.34
N TYR A 156 -26.84 -4.33 4.54
CA TYR A 156 -28.20 -4.59 5.00
C TYR A 156 -28.71 -5.86 4.31
N GLU A 157 -29.39 -6.74 5.06
CA GLU A 157 -29.96 -7.99 4.52
C GLU A 157 -31.36 -7.79 3.89
N SER A 158 -31.90 -6.57 3.89
CA SER A 158 -33.27 -6.31 3.41
C SER A 158 -33.35 -6.22 1.89
N VAL A 159 -34.16 -7.09 1.31
CA VAL A 159 -34.33 -7.31 -0.13
C VAL A 159 -34.76 -6.03 -0.88
N ALA A 160 -33.99 -5.69 -1.93
CA ALA A 160 -34.40 -5.09 -3.22
C ALA A 160 -33.66 -3.82 -3.69
N THR A 161 -32.81 -3.17 -2.87
CA THR A 161 -32.19 -1.88 -3.28
C THR A 161 -30.76 -1.63 -2.81
N ASP A 162 -30.05 -2.63 -2.27
CA ASP A 162 -28.79 -2.34 -1.58
C ASP A 162 -27.59 -2.23 -2.54
N PHE A 163 -27.26 -0.99 -2.90
CA PHE A 163 -26.11 -0.63 -3.75
C PHE A 163 -24.78 -0.61 -2.97
N ILE A 164 -24.83 -0.61 -1.63
CA ILE A 164 -23.67 -0.36 -0.77
C ILE A 164 -23.23 -1.64 -0.07
N CYS A 165 -22.00 -2.08 -0.33
CA CYS A 165 -21.43 -3.28 0.27
C CYS A 165 -20.00 -3.04 0.75
N VAL A 166 -19.60 -3.79 1.75
CA VAL A 166 -18.24 -3.74 2.28
C VAL A 166 -17.35 -4.67 1.45
N PRO A 167 -16.20 -4.21 0.92
CA PRO A 167 -15.27 -5.09 0.22
C PRO A 167 -14.70 -6.11 1.21
N VAL A 168 -14.65 -7.39 0.83
CA VAL A 168 -14.00 -8.41 1.66
C VAL A 168 -12.79 -8.98 0.92
N ILE A 169 -12.95 -9.32 -0.35
CA ILE A 169 -11.85 -9.77 -1.21
C ILE A 169 -11.98 -9.08 -2.57
N GLU A 170 -10.88 -8.58 -3.10
CA GLU A 170 -10.78 -8.11 -4.47
C GLU A 170 -9.50 -8.64 -5.11
N SER A 171 -9.63 -9.45 -6.15
CA SER A 171 -8.49 -9.96 -6.93
C SER A 171 -8.57 -9.41 -8.34
N TYR A 172 -7.46 -8.79 -8.78
CA TYR A 172 -7.31 -8.20 -10.09
C TYR A 172 -6.10 -8.81 -10.78
N GLU A 173 -6.32 -9.42 -11.94
CA GLU A 173 -5.26 -10.02 -12.76
C GLU A 173 -5.34 -9.45 -14.16
N ASN A 174 -4.28 -8.79 -14.63
CA ASN A 174 -4.16 -8.24 -15.98
C ASN A 174 -5.35 -7.35 -16.43
N ILE A 175 -5.99 -6.65 -15.49
CA ILE A 175 -7.03 -5.65 -15.79
C ILE A 175 -6.40 -4.26 -15.87
N ASP A 176 -6.60 -3.63 -17.01
CA ASP A 176 -6.11 -2.31 -17.37
C ASP A 176 -7.13 -1.19 -17.11
N THR A 177 -8.40 -1.51 -16.89
CA THR A 177 -9.47 -0.54 -16.62
C THR A 177 -9.58 -0.12 -15.15
N ILE A 178 -8.64 -0.53 -14.30
CA ILE A 178 -8.59 -0.19 -12.87
C ILE A 178 -7.35 0.67 -12.56
N PRO A 179 -7.33 1.33 -11.38
CA PRO A 179 -6.18 2.12 -10.95
C PRO A 179 -4.89 1.30 -10.95
N THR A 180 -3.78 1.92 -11.37
CA THR A 180 -2.49 1.23 -11.55
C THR A 180 -2.00 0.57 -10.26
N HIS A 181 -2.18 1.22 -9.13
CA HIS A 181 -1.82 0.73 -7.80
C HIS A 181 -2.67 -0.47 -7.29
N GLN A 182 -3.68 -0.91 -8.04
CA GLN A 182 -4.51 -2.10 -7.73
C GLN A 182 -4.28 -3.26 -8.70
N ARG A 183 -3.53 -3.06 -9.79
CA ARG A 183 -3.34 -4.06 -10.84
C ARG A 183 -2.46 -5.20 -10.37
N ASN A 184 -2.83 -6.43 -10.75
CA ASN A 184 -2.08 -7.64 -10.41
C ASN A 184 -1.92 -7.81 -8.89
N ILE A 185 -2.98 -7.47 -8.15
CA ILE A 185 -3.00 -7.58 -6.70
C ILE A 185 -4.26 -8.32 -6.28
N HIS A 186 -4.09 -9.19 -5.28
CA HIS A 186 -5.17 -9.74 -4.49
C HIS A 186 -5.22 -9.03 -3.15
N TRP A 187 -6.35 -8.40 -2.87
CA TRP A 187 -6.66 -7.73 -1.62
C TRP A 187 -7.63 -8.56 -0.82
N THR A 188 -7.36 -8.63 0.46
CA THR A 188 -8.28 -9.11 1.46
C THR A 188 -8.42 -8.06 2.53
N TYR A 189 -9.65 -7.65 2.81
CA TYR A 189 -9.96 -6.60 3.75
C TYR A 189 -10.58 -7.16 5.03
N MET A 190 -10.16 -6.56 6.15
CA MET A 190 -10.51 -6.97 7.50
C MET A 190 -10.79 -5.72 8.32
N ASN A 191 -11.46 -5.88 9.45
CA ASN A 191 -11.69 -4.82 10.42
C ASN A 191 -12.37 -3.58 9.83
N ILE A 192 -13.16 -3.73 8.76
CA ILE A 192 -13.75 -2.55 8.11
C ILE A 192 -14.76 -1.90 9.06
N THR A 193 -14.60 -0.58 9.24
CA THR A 193 -15.54 0.29 9.94
C THR A 193 -15.88 1.51 9.10
N THR A 194 -17.08 2.06 9.30
CA THR A 194 -17.52 3.33 8.72
C THR A 194 -17.43 4.49 9.73
N ASP A 195 -16.72 4.29 10.84
CA ASP A 195 -16.47 5.35 11.80
C ASP A 195 -15.74 6.53 11.15
N PRO A 196 -15.95 7.77 11.61
CA PRO A 196 -15.28 8.93 11.05
C PRO A 196 -13.76 8.78 11.05
N ILE A 197 -13.15 8.87 9.87
CA ILE A 197 -11.69 8.83 9.73
C ILE A 197 -11.11 10.10 10.37
N PRO A 198 -10.19 9.98 11.34
CA PRO A 198 -9.58 11.14 11.96
C PRO A 198 -8.86 12.03 10.91
N PRO A 199 -9.00 13.37 10.97
CA PRO A 199 -8.41 14.27 9.96
C PRO A 199 -6.90 14.13 9.80
N PHE A 200 -6.18 13.83 10.89
CA PHE A 200 -4.72 13.70 10.90
C PHE A 200 -4.19 12.59 9.98
N ILE A 201 -5.02 11.60 9.61
CA ILE A 201 -4.63 10.53 8.67
C ILE A 201 -4.27 11.10 7.29
N TRP A 202 -4.86 12.25 6.93
CA TRP A 202 -4.65 12.91 5.64
C TRP A 202 -3.54 13.96 5.67
N GLU A 203 -2.93 14.20 6.84
CA GLU A 203 -1.80 15.13 6.97
C GLU A 203 -0.53 14.44 6.48
N LEU A 204 0.18 15.08 5.54
CA LEU A 204 1.47 14.58 5.06
C LEU A 204 2.56 14.88 6.10
N PRO A 205 3.54 13.99 6.30
CA PRO A 205 4.72 14.26 7.10
C PRO A 205 5.43 15.56 6.70
N ILE A 206 6.06 16.23 7.67
CA ILE A 206 6.87 17.45 7.45
C ILE A 206 7.99 17.20 6.42
N ALA A 207 8.44 15.95 6.25
CA ALA A 207 9.40 15.59 5.22
C ALA A 207 8.92 15.86 3.77
N PHE A 208 7.60 15.93 3.52
CA PHE A 208 7.04 16.41 2.24
C PHE A 208 6.93 17.93 2.15
N GLU A 209 7.14 18.64 3.26
CA GLU A 209 7.13 20.09 3.33
C GLU A 209 8.56 20.61 3.17
N SER A 210 8.83 21.37 2.09
CA SER A 210 10.04 22.20 2.06
C SER A 210 10.00 23.21 3.23
N PRO A 211 11.15 23.51 3.87
CA PRO A 211 11.19 24.19 5.17
C PRO A 211 10.34 25.46 5.17
N SER A 212 9.45 25.55 6.17
CA SER A 212 8.50 26.65 6.33
C SER A 212 9.20 28.01 6.51
N SER A 213 10.42 28.00 7.05
CA SER A 213 11.31 29.15 7.04
C SER A 213 12.77 28.74 7.22
N TRP A 214 13.70 29.46 6.60
CA TRP A 214 15.13 29.34 6.87
C TRP A 214 15.81 30.71 6.79
N SER A 215 16.91 30.87 7.51
CA SER A 215 17.73 32.08 7.50
C SER A 215 19.20 31.73 7.42
N GLY A 216 19.97 32.50 6.67
CA GLY A 216 21.41 32.27 6.53
C GLY A 216 22.14 33.49 6.04
N PHE A 217 23.46 33.40 6.03
CA PHE A 217 24.32 34.35 5.34
C PHE A 217 24.44 33.93 3.89
N PHE A 218 24.38 34.87 2.96
CA PHE A 218 24.66 34.60 1.56
C PHE A 218 25.82 35.44 1.04
N PHE A 219 26.51 34.88 0.05
CA PHE A 219 27.41 35.58 -0.85
C PHE A 219 26.82 35.50 -2.24
N ARG A 220 26.61 36.65 -2.87
CA ARG A 220 26.13 36.77 -4.24
C ARG A 220 27.27 37.25 -5.12
N VAL A 221 27.51 36.60 -6.25
CA VAL A 221 28.36 37.14 -7.33
C VAL A 221 27.51 37.32 -8.57
N ASP A 222 27.41 38.55 -9.04
CA ASP A 222 26.74 38.89 -10.30
C ASP A 222 27.79 38.97 -11.40
N TYR A 223 27.80 37.98 -12.30
CA TYR A 223 28.79 37.90 -13.37
C TYR A 223 28.57 38.93 -14.46
N SER A 224 27.38 39.54 -14.55
CA SER A 224 27.08 40.55 -15.56
C SER A 224 27.62 41.93 -15.19
N SER A 225 27.62 42.25 -13.89
CA SER A 225 28.17 43.50 -13.36
C SER A 225 29.58 43.35 -12.77
N GLY A 226 30.04 42.11 -12.57
CA GLY A 226 31.30 41.80 -11.89
C GLY A 226 31.27 42.12 -10.39
N GLN A 227 30.08 42.30 -9.81
CA GLN A 227 29.90 42.67 -8.41
C GLN A 227 29.78 41.45 -7.52
N SER A 228 30.23 41.59 -6.26
CA SER A 228 30.06 40.57 -5.23
C SER A 228 29.50 41.20 -3.97
N ASP A 229 28.38 40.66 -3.48
CA ASP A 229 27.68 41.14 -2.30
C ASP A 229 27.69 40.07 -1.21
N ARG A 230 27.69 40.50 0.04
CA ARG A 230 27.46 39.65 1.21
C ARG A 230 26.20 40.11 1.88
N GLY A 231 25.46 39.21 2.53
CA GLY A 231 24.25 39.61 3.19
C GLY A 231 23.59 38.53 4.02
N TYR A 232 22.48 38.90 4.65
CA TYR A 232 21.60 37.98 5.36
C TYR A 232 20.37 37.75 4.51
N ILE A 233 19.95 36.49 4.40
CA ILE A 233 18.73 36.08 3.72
C ILE A 233 17.82 35.39 4.73
N PHE A 234 16.53 35.72 4.67
CA PHE A 234 15.46 35.10 5.43
C PHE A 234 14.34 34.77 4.47
N TYR A 235 14.00 33.49 4.39
CA TYR A 235 12.90 32.98 3.59
C TYR A 235 11.83 32.42 4.52
N ASN A 236 10.58 32.83 4.30
CA ASN A 236 9.41 32.28 4.97
C ASN A 236 8.38 31.90 3.90
N ARG A 237 8.17 30.59 3.72
CA ARG A 237 7.26 30.04 2.72
C ARG A 237 5.80 30.28 3.07
N THR A 238 5.45 30.17 4.36
CA THR A 238 4.09 30.37 4.86
C THR A 238 3.59 31.78 4.60
N GLU A 239 4.50 32.76 4.64
CA GLU A 239 4.21 34.17 4.34
C GLU A 239 4.53 34.56 2.88
N PHE A 240 5.04 33.64 2.06
CA PHE A 240 5.58 33.92 0.72
C PHE A 240 6.51 35.14 0.71
N ARG A 241 7.40 35.18 1.71
CA ARG A 241 8.25 36.32 2.00
C ARG A 241 9.71 35.94 1.86
N LEU A 242 10.43 36.70 1.04
CA LEU A 242 11.88 36.67 0.98
C LEU A 242 12.41 38.03 1.42
N MET A 243 13.28 38.03 2.41
CA MET A 243 14.01 39.21 2.85
C MET A 243 15.48 38.95 2.62
N TYR A 244 16.17 39.90 2.01
CA TYR A 244 17.62 39.92 2.08
C TYR A 244 18.14 41.32 2.40
N SER A 245 19.19 41.37 3.20
CA SER A 245 19.91 42.58 3.58
C SER A 245 21.33 42.42 3.11
N PHE A 246 21.86 43.41 2.40
CA PHE A 246 23.27 43.42 2.03
C PHE A 246 24.11 44.07 3.13
N GLU A 247 25.28 43.50 3.42
CA GLU A 247 26.35 44.16 4.16
C GLU A 247 27.23 44.90 3.13
N SER A 248 27.29 46.24 3.20
CA SER A 248 28.17 47.00 2.31
C SER A 248 29.65 46.81 2.62
N ARG A 249 30.44 47.21 1.62
CA ARG A 249 31.90 47.20 1.62
C ARG A 249 32.50 47.84 2.88
N ILE A 250 33.71 47.40 3.21
CA ILE A 250 34.66 48.18 4.01
C ILE A 250 34.85 49.55 3.32
N GLY A 251 34.19 50.60 3.82
CA GLY A 251 34.41 52.00 3.42
C GLY A 251 33.18 52.85 3.08
N THR A 252 31.98 52.29 2.91
CA THR A 252 30.72 53.06 2.80
C THR A 252 29.64 52.38 3.64
N PRO A 253 28.85 53.09 4.47
CA PRO A 253 27.82 52.49 5.31
C PRO A 253 26.50 52.46 4.54
N ASP A 254 26.25 51.44 3.72
CA ASP A 254 25.00 51.31 2.96
C ASP A 254 24.36 49.96 3.34
N ILE A 255 23.31 49.98 4.18
CA ILE A 255 22.51 48.78 4.44
C ILE A 255 21.24 48.89 3.61
N ASP A 256 21.27 48.34 2.41
CA ASP A 256 20.07 48.21 1.59
C ASP A 256 19.30 46.97 2.02
N LYS A 257 18.07 47.19 2.49
CA LYS A 257 17.13 46.11 2.84
C LYS A 257 16.16 45.94 1.70
N HIS A 258 16.05 44.73 1.20
CA HIS A 258 15.09 44.38 0.17
C HIS A 258 14.09 43.36 0.70
N TRP A 259 12.80 43.69 0.60
CA TRP A 259 11.71 42.78 0.91
C TRP A 259 10.94 42.44 -0.36
N LEU A 260 10.79 41.14 -0.60
CA LEU A 260 9.98 40.59 -1.67
C LEU A 260 8.77 39.88 -1.05
N PHE A 261 7.58 40.35 -1.43
CA PHE A 261 6.30 39.78 -1.02
C PHE A 261 5.62 39.18 -2.26
N TYR A 262 5.76 37.87 -2.45
CA TYR A 262 5.25 37.21 -3.64
C TYR A 262 3.72 37.09 -3.65
N ASN A 263 3.09 37.03 -2.47
CA ASN A 263 1.63 37.02 -2.34
C ASN A 263 0.95 38.30 -2.86
N THR A 264 1.61 39.44 -2.68
CA THR A 264 1.11 40.76 -3.08
C THR A 264 1.78 41.27 -4.35
N ARG A 265 2.75 40.52 -4.90
CA ARG A 265 3.58 40.90 -6.06
C ARG A 265 4.22 42.27 -5.90
N LYS A 266 4.74 42.53 -4.70
CA LYS A 266 5.42 43.78 -4.37
C LYS A 266 6.87 43.52 -3.97
N SER A 267 7.74 44.34 -4.51
CA SER A 267 9.12 44.50 -4.08
C SER A 267 9.25 45.83 -3.34
N TYR A 268 9.93 45.83 -2.19
CA TYR A 268 10.18 47.02 -1.39
C TYR A 268 11.68 47.18 -1.17
N PHE A 269 12.25 48.22 -1.75
CA PHE A 269 13.64 48.62 -1.54
C PHE A 269 13.67 49.71 -0.49
N TYR A 270 14.42 49.48 0.58
CA TYR A 270 14.65 50.48 1.61
C TYR A 270 16.11 50.86 1.65
N ASP A 271 16.36 52.10 1.25
CA ASP A 271 17.64 52.77 1.38
C ASP A 271 17.67 53.47 2.75
N GLU A 272 18.49 52.94 3.65
CA GLU A 272 18.60 53.42 5.02
C GLU A 272 19.26 54.82 5.11
N ASN A 273 20.02 55.23 4.09
CA ASN A 273 20.70 56.53 4.04
C ASN A 273 19.81 57.63 3.46
N ALA A 274 19.04 57.33 2.42
CA ALA A 274 18.04 58.23 1.88
C ALA A 274 16.77 58.29 2.74
N ASN A 275 16.57 57.31 3.63
CA ASN A 275 15.33 57.10 4.39
C ASN A 275 14.12 57.05 3.45
N THR A 276 14.30 56.44 2.28
CA THR A 276 13.28 56.29 1.24
C THR A 276 12.95 54.82 1.06
N CYS A 277 11.67 54.55 0.83
CA CYS A 277 11.20 53.22 0.45
C CYS A 277 10.62 53.31 -0.96
N GLU A 278 11.25 52.60 -1.90
CA GLU A 278 10.75 52.43 -3.25
C GLU A 278 9.95 51.13 -3.32
N VAL A 279 8.81 51.18 -4.01
CA VAL A 279 7.91 50.03 -4.15
C VAL A 279 7.71 49.75 -5.63
N GLU A 280 8.05 48.54 -6.04
CA GLU A 280 7.89 48.08 -7.42
C GLU A 280 6.88 46.93 -7.50
N ASP A 281 6.13 46.90 -8.60
CA ASP A 281 5.27 45.76 -8.94
C ASP A 281 6.09 44.66 -9.59
N ILE A 282 5.99 43.44 -9.05
CA ILE A 282 6.60 42.24 -9.66
C ILE A 282 5.76 41.87 -10.89
N PRO A 283 6.33 41.85 -12.11
CA PRO A 283 5.61 41.53 -13.33
C PRO A 283 4.89 40.18 -13.24
N PRO A 284 3.69 40.05 -13.85
CA PRO A 284 2.86 38.86 -13.72
C PRO A 284 3.46 37.57 -14.29
N ASN A 285 4.50 37.71 -15.10
CA ASN A 285 5.17 36.64 -15.82
C ASN A 285 6.49 36.22 -15.14
N GLU A 286 6.87 36.87 -14.05
CA GLU A 286 8.11 36.59 -13.34
C GLU A 286 7.89 35.43 -12.35
N PHE A 287 8.71 34.39 -12.48
CA PHE A 287 8.61 33.15 -11.71
C PHE A 287 8.95 33.41 -10.23
N ILE A 288 8.17 32.82 -9.31
CA ILE A 288 8.45 32.88 -7.86
C ILE A 288 9.62 31.93 -7.60
N PRO A 289 10.78 32.39 -7.10
CA PRO A 289 11.90 31.50 -6.84
C PRO A 289 11.54 30.52 -5.72
N THR A 290 11.35 29.26 -6.10
CA THR A 290 11.44 28.14 -5.18
C THR A 290 12.92 27.82 -5.01
N PHE A 291 13.51 28.17 -3.87
CA PHE A 291 14.83 27.64 -3.50
C PHE A 291 14.72 26.11 -3.43
N GLY A 292 15.49 25.42 -4.28
CA GLY A 292 15.33 24.00 -4.57
C GLY A 292 15.69 23.69 -6.02
N SER A 293 16.02 22.42 -6.28
CA SER A 293 16.52 22.06 -7.60
C SER A 293 15.45 22.29 -8.69
N PRO A 294 15.77 22.99 -9.80
CA PRO A 294 14.83 23.22 -10.89
C PRO A 294 14.31 21.89 -11.46
N ARG A 295 13.03 21.85 -11.83
CA ARG A 295 12.41 20.65 -12.45
C ARG A 295 13.22 20.23 -13.68
N GLY A 296 13.68 18.97 -13.71
CA GLY A 296 14.53 18.40 -14.77
C GLY A 296 16.03 18.37 -14.46
N SER A 297 16.46 18.84 -13.29
CA SER A 297 17.85 18.68 -12.83
C SER A 297 18.20 17.22 -12.54
N GLU A 298 19.36 16.79 -12.99
CA GLU A 298 19.92 15.47 -12.70
C GLU A 298 20.81 15.53 -11.45
N PHE A 299 20.63 14.58 -10.53
CA PHE A 299 21.62 14.29 -9.50
C PHE A 299 22.84 13.66 -10.15
N ILE A 300 24.04 14.16 -9.82
CA ILE A 300 25.27 13.67 -10.45
C ILE A 300 26.10 12.85 -9.47
N HIS A 301 26.45 13.40 -8.30
CA HIS A 301 27.26 12.74 -7.27
C HIS A 301 27.26 13.53 -5.96
N TYR A 302 27.78 12.91 -4.90
CA TYR A 302 28.13 13.57 -3.65
C TYR A 302 29.51 14.21 -3.76
N ASP A 303 29.65 15.45 -3.30
CA ASP A 303 30.91 16.18 -3.23
C ASP A 303 31.19 16.66 -1.79
N ARG A 304 32.43 17.06 -1.48
CA ARG A 304 32.79 17.62 -0.17
C ARG A 304 33.37 19.03 -0.34
N LEU A 305 32.62 20.03 0.10
CA LEU A 305 33.06 21.43 0.05
C LEU A 305 33.84 21.78 1.33
N GLY A 306 35.13 22.13 1.20
CA GLY A 306 36.01 22.56 2.29
C GLY A 306 37.43 21.96 2.25
N ALA A 307 38.27 22.27 3.25
CA ALA A 307 39.64 21.75 3.32
C ALA A 307 39.67 20.25 3.68
N TYR A 308 40.42 19.44 2.93
CA TYR A 308 40.61 18.00 3.19
C TYR A 308 41.36 17.71 4.49
N SER A 309 42.11 18.68 5.02
CA SER A 309 42.78 18.57 6.32
C SER A 309 41.84 18.99 7.45
N PHE A 310 41.71 18.12 8.46
CA PHE A 310 40.99 18.33 9.73
C PHE A 310 39.45 18.22 9.74
N ASN A 311 38.82 17.45 8.84
CA ASN A 311 37.38 17.14 8.91
C ASN A 311 36.44 18.37 8.87
N LEU A 312 36.91 19.52 8.37
CA LEU A 312 36.17 20.78 8.26
C LEU A 312 35.36 20.92 6.95
N GLY A 313 35.12 19.83 6.23
CA GLY A 313 34.38 19.84 4.96
C GLY A 313 32.95 19.35 5.10
N VAL A 314 32.01 20.03 4.45
CA VAL A 314 30.57 19.69 4.40
C VAL A 314 30.31 18.79 3.21
N THR A 315 29.66 17.64 3.42
CA THR A 315 29.19 16.78 2.33
C THR A 315 27.98 17.45 1.69
N VAL A 316 27.95 17.52 0.37
CA VAL A 316 26.88 18.13 -0.40
C VAL A 316 26.46 17.26 -1.58
N ASP A 317 25.18 17.33 -1.92
CA ASP A 317 24.59 16.70 -3.10
C ASP A 317 24.70 17.66 -4.28
N TYR A 318 25.32 17.21 -5.38
CA TYR A 318 25.49 18.03 -6.57
C TYR A 318 24.43 17.71 -7.64
N PHE A 319 23.66 18.74 -7.99
CA PHE A 319 22.63 18.71 -9.02
C PHE A 319 23.00 19.61 -10.20
N ARG A 320 22.62 19.18 -11.40
CA ARG A 320 22.88 19.93 -12.63
C ARG A 320 21.68 19.91 -13.55
N LEU A 321 21.36 21.05 -14.17
CA LEU A 321 20.44 21.12 -15.31
C LEU A 321 21.15 21.78 -16.49
N ARG A 322 20.93 21.24 -17.70
CA ARG A 322 21.26 21.90 -18.97
C ARG A 322 19.98 22.07 -19.76
N THR A 323 19.72 23.29 -20.21
CA THR A 323 18.55 23.62 -21.02
C THR A 323 18.91 23.60 -22.50
N ASP A 324 17.91 23.37 -23.36
CA ASP A 324 18.08 23.35 -24.82
C ASP A 324 18.55 24.70 -25.38
N SER A 325 18.32 25.81 -24.68
CA SER A 325 18.82 27.14 -25.04
C SER A 325 20.28 27.40 -24.63
N GLY A 326 20.97 26.39 -24.07
CA GLY A 326 22.36 26.49 -23.65
C GLY A 326 22.58 27.01 -22.22
N GLY A 327 21.50 27.31 -21.50
CA GLY A 327 21.56 27.68 -20.08
C GLY A 327 21.98 26.52 -19.18
N THR A 328 22.77 26.81 -18.14
CA THR A 328 23.24 25.81 -17.19
C THR A 328 22.94 26.17 -15.75
N TYR A 329 22.46 25.18 -15.00
CA TYR A 329 22.25 25.23 -13.56
C TYR A 329 23.24 24.32 -12.86
N ARG A 330 23.74 24.76 -11.70
CA ARG A 330 24.55 23.95 -10.78
C ARG A 330 24.12 24.24 -9.36
N GLY A 331 23.67 23.23 -8.63
CA GLY A 331 23.27 23.33 -7.24
C GLY A 331 24.04 22.36 -6.36
N TYR A 332 24.50 22.80 -5.21
CA TYR A 332 25.09 21.98 -4.15
C TYR A 332 24.24 22.13 -2.90
N TYR A 333 23.74 21.03 -2.35
CA TYR A 333 22.84 21.04 -1.19
C TYR A 333 23.46 20.23 -0.05
N SER A 334 23.54 20.80 1.15
CA SER A 334 24.00 20.04 2.32
C SER A 334 22.81 19.43 3.03
N PRO A 335 22.84 18.13 3.34
CA PRO A 335 22.00 17.58 4.39
C PRO A 335 22.46 18.16 5.74
N LEU A 336 21.55 18.76 6.50
CA LEU A 336 21.78 19.15 7.89
C LEU A 336 21.72 17.89 8.76
N TYR A 337 22.87 17.43 9.25
CA TYR A 337 22.94 16.39 10.26
C TYR A 337 23.07 17.03 11.65
N GLU A 338 21.97 17.19 12.39
CA GLU A 338 22.04 17.37 13.84
C GLU A 338 21.36 16.23 14.60
N SER A 339 21.94 15.93 15.75
CA SER A 339 21.82 14.69 16.50
C SER A 339 20.44 14.42 17.12
N VAL A 340 20.03 13.15 17.08
CA VAL A 340 19.00 12.46 17.89
C VAL A 340 17.53 12.83 17.67
N ALA A 341 17.19 13.56 16.60
CA ALA A 341 15.83 13.59 16.06
C ALA A 341 15.91 13.46 14.53
N THR A 342 15.05 12.62 13.97
CA THR A 342 15.08 12.03 12.64
C THR A 342 14.56 12.98 11.55
N ASP A 343 15.28 14.04 11.22
CA ASP A 343 14.91 14.94 10.10
C ASP A 343 16.10 15.24 9.18
N PHE A 344 16.00 14.88 7.89
CA PHE A 344 16.93 15.32 6.86
C PHE A 344 16.42 16.61 6.23
N MET A 345 17.08 17.73 6.51
CA MET A 345 16.83 19.01 5.84
C MET A 345 17.94 19.26 4.81
N CYS A 346 17.60 19.39 3.52
CA CYS A 346 18.55 19.82 2.50
C CYS A 346 18.50 21.34 2.36
N VAL A 347 19.61 21.99 2.69
CA VAL A 347 19.76 23.45 2.53
C VAL A 347 20.68 23.72 1.34
N PRO A 348 20.31 24.62 0.41
CA PRO A 348 21.22 25.03 -0.66
C PRO A 348 22.49 25.65 -0.06
N VAL A 349 23.65 25.07 -0.38
CA VAL A 349 24.97 25.60 0.00
C VAL A 349 25.51 26.47 -1.13
N ILE A 350 25.36 26.04 -2.38
CA ILE A 350 25.75 26.81 -3.56
C ILE A 350 24.69 26.65 -4.64
N GLU A 351 24.24 27.74 -5.27
CA GLU A 351 23.43 27.69 -6.49
C GLU A 351 24.02 28.64 -7.54
N SER A 352 24.13 28.17 -8.78
CA SER A 352 24.68 28.94 -9.91
C SER A 352 23.74 28.83 -11.10
N TYR A 353 23.33 29.98 -11.62
CA TYR A 353 22.43 30.10 -12.76
C TYR A 353 23.11 30.85 -13.89
N GLU A 354 23.39 30.18 -15.00
CA GLU A 354 24.01 30.78 -16.19
C GLU A 354 23.03 30.70 -17.36
N ASN A 355 22.59 31.85 -17.88
CA ASN A 355 21.75 31.96 -19.09
C ASN A 355 20.51 31.03 -19.16
N ILE A 356 19.80 30.84 -18.04
CA ILE A 356 18.56 30.04 -18.02
C ILE A 356 17.36 30.95 -18.29
N ASP A 357 16.67 30.71 -19.42
CA ASP A 357 15.58 31.58 -19.87
C ASP A 357 14.29 31.47 -19.05
N THR A 358 14.14 30.39 -18.29
CA THR A 358 12.98 30.12 -17.43
C THR A 358 13.07 30.76 -16.04
N ILE A 359 14.16 31.48 -15.74
CA ILE A 359 14.42 32.11 -14.45
C ILE A 359 14.29 33.64 -14.58
N PRO A 360 13.80 34.35 -13.53
CA PRO A 360 13.68 35.81 -13.52
C PRO A 360 14.96 36.52 -13.95
N THR A 361 14.83 37.63 -14.68
CA THR A 361 15.98 38.37 -15.24
C THR A 361 16.96 38.85 -14.17
N HIS A 362 16.46 39.14 -12.96
CA HIS A 362 17.28 39.55 -11.81
C HIS A 362 17.99 38.38 -11.10
N GLN A 363 17.82 37.13 -11.56
CA GLN A 363 18.49 35.94 -11.05
C GLN A 363 19.41 35.27 -12.09
N ARG A 364 19.45 35.77 -13.32
CA ARG A 364 20.33 35.25 -14.38
C ARG A 364 21.78 35.69 -14.16
N ASN A 365 22.72 34.78 -14.39
CA ASN A 365 24.16 35.01 -14.25
C ASN A 365 24.58 35.35 -12.81
N ILE A 366 23.95 34.67 -11.85
CA ILE A 366 24.20 34.85 -10.42
C ILE A 366 24.70 33.54 -9.79
N HIS A 367 25.71 33.68 -8.94
CA HIS A 367 26.21 32.65 -8.04
C HIS A 367 25.86 32.98 -6.59
N TRP A 368 25.22 32.05 -5.89
CA TRP A 368 24.88 32.14 -4.48
C TRP A 368 25.72 31.16 -3.67
N THR A 369 26.26 31.59 -2.53
CA THR A 369 26.85 30.69 -1.52
C THR A 369 26.22 30.98 -0.16
N LEU A 370 25.57 29.99 0.46
CA LEU A 370 24.91 30.13 1.76
C LEU A 370 25.78 29.57 2.90
N THR A 371 25.90 30.30 4.01
CA THR A 371 26.50 29.81 5.26
C THR A 371 25.45 29.86 6.38
N LEU A 372 25.16 28.70 6.97
CA LEU A 372 24.19 28.58 8.07
C LEU A 372 24.82 29.01 9.41
N ALA A 373 24.12 29.84 10.18
CA ALA A 373 24.46 30.13 11.57
C ALA A 373 23.71 29.17 12.51
N HIS A 374 24.44 28.34 13.26
CA HIS A 374 23.87 27.50 14.33
C HIS A 374 23.51 28.38 15.54
N HIS A 375 22.23 28.45 15.88
CA HIS A 375 21.77 28.89 17.20
C HIS A 375 21.42 27.65 18.04
N PRO A 376 22.09 27.41 19.18
CA PRO A 376 21.75 26.28 20.04
C PRO A 376 20.58 26.65 20.95
N MET A 377 19.44 25.96 20.84
CA MET A 377 18.41 25.99 21.86
C MET A 377 17.85 24.60 22.21
N LEU A 378 17.82 24.37 23.52
CA LEU A 378 16.92 23.50 24.30
C LEU A 378 17.20 22.00 24.37
N LYS A 379 18.12 21.65 25.30
CA LYS A 379 18.06 20.40 26.07
C LYS A 379 17.21 20.61 27.33
N MET A 380 16.06 19.95 27.45
CA MET A 380 15.50 19.45 28.71
C MET A 380 14.11 18.83 28.46
N LYS A 381 14.02 17.50 28.39
CA LYS A 381 12.76 16.73 28.60
C LYS A 381 12.98 15.22 28.78
N THR A 382 14.17 14.79 29.20
CA THR A 382 14.56 13.36 29.21
C THR A 382 14.23 12.60 30.50
N PHE A 383 13.72 13.26 31.56
CA PHE A 383 13.51 12.61 32.85
C PHE A 383 12.06 12.18 33.16
N LEU A 384 11.06 12.67 32.41
CA LEU A 384 9.65 12.28 32.62
C LEU A 384 9.25 11.02 31.82
N LEU A 385 9.90 10.77 30.68
CA LEU A 385 9.64 9.61 29.80
C LEU A 385 10.11 8.27 30.39
N ALA A 386 11.20 8.28 31.17
CA ALA A 386 11.75 7.06 31.77
C ALA A 386 10.86 6.46 32.87
N ALA A 387 10.09 7.29 33.61
CA ALA A 387 9.24 6.83 34.70
C ALA A 387 7.91 6.22 34.21
N VAL A 388 7.37 6.73 33.09
CA VAL A 388 6.17 6.18 32.42
C VAL A 388 6.50 4.86 31.70
N ALA A 389 7.68 4.78 31.08
CA ALA A 389 8.15 3.55 30.44
C ALA A 389 8.29 2.38 31.42
N LEU A 390 8.78 2.64 32.64
CA LEU A 390 8.98 1.60 33.66
C LEU A 390 7.67 1.03 34.23
N THR A 391 6.62 1.86 34.31
CA THR A 391 5.29 1.44 34.80
C THR A 391 4.49 0.69 33.74
N CYS A 392 4.63 1.05 32.45
CA CYS A 392 4.10 0.26 31.34
C CYS A 392 4.80 -1.10 31.23
N PHE A 393 6.12 -1.16 31.44
CA PHE A 393 6.88 -2.42 31.44
C PHE A 393 6.35 -3.40 32.49
N ALA A 394 6.08 -2.95 33.72
CA ALA A 394 5.60 -3.82 34.78
C ALA A 394 4.17 -4.37 34.56
N TYR A 395 3.32 -3.63 33.85
CA TYR A 395 1.94 -4.06 33.55
C TYR A 395 1.86 -5.07 32.38
N CYS A 396 2.80 -5.00 31.43
CA CYS A 396 2.86 -5.92 30.30
C CYS A 396 3.35 -7.34 30.67
N PHE A 397 4.21 -7.49 31.68
CA PHE A 397 4.75 -8.80 32.09
C PHE A 397 3.87 -9.57 33.10
N ALA A 398 2.75 -8.99 33.55
CA ALA A 398 1.84 -9.63 34.51
C ALA A 398 0.63 -10.32 33.86
N GLN A 399 0.52 -10.34 32.53
CA GLN A 399 -0.51 -11.12 31.87
C GLN A 399 -0.11 -12.60 31.85
N PRO A 400 -1.02 -13.54 32.20
CA PRO A 400 -0.79 -14.95 31.94
C PRO A 400 -0.42 -15.09 30.47
N GLY A 401 0.70 -15.77 30.19
CA GLY A 401 1.16 -15.98 28.81
C GLY A 401 0.02 -16.50 27.93
N PRO A 402 -0.06 -16.09 26.66
CA PRO A 402 -1.20 -16.43 25.82
C PRO A 402 -1.36 -17.95 25.81
N VAL A 403 -2.51 -18.43 26.29
CA VAL A 403 -2.92 -19.82 26.09
C VAL A 403 -2.87 -20.03 24.58
N GLN A 404 -2.01 -20.95 24.11
CA GLN A 404 -1.79 -21.20 22.69
C GLN A 404 -3.07 -21.78 22.06
N ARG A 405 -3.90 -20.90 21.50
CA ARG A 405 -5.14 -21.21 20.77
C ARG A 405 -4.79 -21.55 19.31
N CYS A 406 -5.71 -22.20 18.58
CA CYS A 406 -5.56 -22.50 17.15
C CYS A 406 -4.35 -23.35 16.71
N TYR A 407 -3.89 -24.27 17.56
CA TYR A 407 -2.86 -25.26 17.19
C TYR A 407 -3.43 -26.39 16.30
N GLU A 408 -4.74 -26.59 16.26
CA GLU A 408 -5.36 -27.68 15.49
C GLU A 408 -6.44 -27.19 14.53
N SER A 409 -6.51 -27.82 13.36
CA SER A 409 -7.69 -27.80 12.48
C SER A 409 -8.65 -28.94 12.85
N PRO A 410 -9.97 -28.85 12.53
CA PRO A 410 -10.85 -30.01 12.56
C PRO A 410 -10.26 -31.21 11.81
N ASP A 411 -10.53 -32.43 12.31
CA ASP A 411 -9.97 -33.67 11.76
C ASP A 411 -10.35 -33.94 10.30
N ALA A 412 -11.55 -33.53 9.91
CA ALA A 412 -12.01 -33.61 8.53
C ALA A 412 -12.89 -32.41 8.21
N TRP A 413 -12.64 -31.81 7.06
CA TRP A 413 -13.44 -30.71 6.55
C TRP A 413 -13.28 -30.59 5.04
N SER A 414 -14.17 -29.83 4.42
CA SER A 414 -14.10 -29.49 3.00
C SER A 414 -14.56 -28.06 2.79
N GLY A 415 -14.19 -27.44 1.69
CA GLY A 415 -14.61 -26.07 1.38
C GLY A 415 -14.09 -25.59 0.03
N ASN A 416 -14.43 -24.35 -0.30
CA ASN A 416 -13.86 -23.64 -1.45
C ASN A 416 -12.51 -23.04 -1.06
N ILE A 417 -11.60 -22.92 -2.03
CA ILE A 417 -10.33 -22.24 -1.87
C ILE A 417 -10.08 -21.29 -3.02
N LEU A 418 -9.48 -20.15 -2.70
CA LEU A 418 -8.78 -19.31 -3.65
C LEU A 418 -7.28 -19.40 -3.34
N VAL A 419 -6.51 -19.84 -4.33
CA VAL A 419 -5.06 -20.07 -4.19
C VAL A 419 -4.35 -19.05 -5.06
N ALA A 420 -3.54 -18.18 -4.46
CA ALA A 420 -2.60 -17.32 -5.16
C ALA A 420 -1.22 -17.98 -5.13
N ASP A 421 -0.67 -18.28 -6.30
CA ASP A 421 0.67 -18.85 -6.47
C ASP A 421 1.65 -17.74 -6.84
N TYR A 422 2.61 -17.44 -5.94
CA TYR A 422 3.58 -16.37 -6.15
C TYR A 422 4.54 -16.66 -7.31
N ALA A 423 4.84 -17.93 -7.57
CA ALA A 423 5.75 -18.33 -8.64
C ALA A 423 5.06 -18.20 -10.01
N ARG A 424 3.77 -18.55 -10.08
CA ARG A 424 2.96 -18.45 -11.31
C ARG A 424 2.31 -17.10 -11.51
N LYS A 425 2.34 -16.22 -10.51
CA LYS A 425 1.76 -14.85 -10.55
C LYS A 425 0.29 -14.84 -10.93
N ARG A 426 -0.48 -15.82 -10.41
CA ARG A 426 -1.90 -16.00 -10.73
C ARG A 426 -2.67 -16.53 -9.54
N SER A 427 -4.00 -16.43 -9.57
CA SER A 427 -4.88 -17.14 -8.66
C SER A 427 -5.78 -18.17 -9.34
N ASP A 428 -5.88 -19.33 -8.70
CA ASP A 428 -6.74 -20.44 -9.09
C ASP A 428 -7.87 -20.57 -8.05
N PHE A 429 -9.10 -20.84 -8.50
CA PHE A 429 -10.24 -21.12 -7.62
C PHE A 429 -10.62 -22.59 -7.67
N GLY A 430 -10.90 -23.17 -6.51
CA GLY A 430 -11.21 -24.59 -6.42
C GLY A 430 -11.91 -25.00 -5.13
N TYR A 431 -11.86 -26.30 -4.90
CA TYR A 431 -12.41 -27.00 -3.76
C TYR A 431 -11.32 -27.84 -3.12
N ILE A 432 -11.38 -27.96 -1.80
CA ILE A 432 -10.45 -28.75 -1.00
C ILE A 432 -11.22 -29.74 -0.12
N PHE A 433 -10.67 -30.93 0.03
CA PHE A 433 -11.13 -31.93 0.98
C PHE A 433 -9.95 -32.37 1.83
N TYR A 434 -10.10 -32.27 3.13
CA TYR A 434 -9.07 -32.54 4.11
C TYR A 434 -9.47 -33.66 5.05
N ASN A 435 -8.57 -34.62 5.28
CA ASN A 435 -8.73 -35.65 6.29
C ASN A 435 -7.41 -35.89 7.04
N ARG A 436 -7.30 -35.34 8.25
CA ARG A 436 -6.14 -35.45 9.12
C ARG A 436 -5.88 -36.87 9.59
N THR A 437 -6.93 -37.59 9.98
CA THR A 437 -6.81 -38.95 10.53
C THR A 437 -6.22 -39.92 9.53
N LYS A 438 -6.62 -39.81 8.25
CA LYS A 438 -6.07 -40.62 7.16
C LYS A 438 -4.82 -40.01 6.50
N GLN A 439 -4.53 -38.74 6.78
CA GLN A 439 -3.50 -37.95 6.09
C GLN A 439 -3.75 -37.84 4.58
N TRP A 440 -5.01 -37.60 4.22
CA TRP A 440 -5.44 -37.48 2.82
C TRP A 440 -5.87 -36.05 2.53
N LEU A 441 -5.57 -35.60 1.32
CA LEU A 441 -5.87 -34.28 0.83
C LEU A 441 -6.25 -34.37 -0.65
N HIS A 442 -7.35 -33.73 -1.02
CA HIS A 442 -7.81 -33.70 -2.40
C HIS A 442 -8.16 -32.27 -2.78
N TYR A 443 -7.58 -31.81 -3.89
CA TYR A 443 -7.85 -30.52 -4.49
C TYR A 443 -8.57 -30.71 -5.82
N THR A 444 -9.50 -29.82 -6.09
CA THR A 444 -10.17 -29.73 -7.38
C THR A 444 -10.23 -28.27 -7.77
N TYR A 445 -9.48 -27.84 -8.78
CA TYR A 445 -9.42 -26.43 -9.14
C TYR A 445 -9.44 -26.24 -10.65
N ASN A 446 -10.01 -25.10 -11.05
CA ASN A 446 -9.91 -24.64 -12.42
C ASN A 446 -8.58 -23.92 -12.56
N ALA A 447 -7.63 -24.54 -13.24
CA ALA A 447 -6.40 -23.87 -13.61
C ALA A 447 -6.66 -23.08 -14.89
N GLU A 448 -6.48 -21.75 -14.83
CA GLU A 448 -6.53 -20.91 -16.04
C GLU A 448 -5.14 -20.88 -16.70
N PHE A 449 -5.06 -21.37 -17.94
CA PHE A 449 -3.87 -21.32 -18.80
C PHE A 449 -4.10 -20.36 -19.97
N GLU A 450 -3.03 -19.92 -20.65
CA GLU A 450 -3.12 -19.01 -21.80
C GLU A 450 -4.03 -19.56 -22.92
N ASP A 451 -4.12 -20.89 -23.06
CA ASP A 451 -4.88 -21.58 -24.11
C ASP A 451 -6.29 -22.07 -23.69
N GLY A 452 -6.69 -21.92 -22.43
CA GLY A 452 -7.94 -22.50 -21.94
C GLY A 452 -8.09 -22.59 -20.42
N ARG A 453 -9.18 -23.21 -19.98
CA ARG A 453 -9.36 -23.63 -18.58
C ARG A 453 -9.17 -25.13 -18.55
N ASP A 454 -8.22 -25.60 -17.76
CA ASP A 454 -8.06 -27.02 -17.51
C ASP A 454 -8.61 -27.32 -16.12
N TYR A 455 -9.50 -28.31 -16.06
CA TYR A 455 -10.02 -28.78 -14.79
C TYR A 455 -9.04 -29.79 -14.18
N ILE A 456 -8.33 -29.37 -13.14
CA ILE A 456 -7.29 -30.17 -12.51
C ILE A 456 -7.79 -30.74 -11.18
N LYS A 457 -7.68 -32.06 -11.03
CA LYS A 457 -7.89 -32.76 -9.75
C LYS A 457 -6.55 -33.29 -9.24
N LYS A 458 -6.28 -33.11 -7.94
CA LYS A 458 -5.06 -33.59 -7.29
C LYS A 458 -5.36 -34.32 -6.00
N TRP A 459 -4.98 -35.59 -5.93
CA TRP A 459 -5.04 -36.37 -4.70
C TRP A 459 -3.65 -36.50 -4.10
N TYR A 460 -3.57 -36.34 -2.79
CA TYR A 460 -2.36 -36.55 -2.00
C TYR A 460 -2.69 -37.52 -0.87
N PHE A 461 -2.04 -38.68 -0.89
CA PHE A 461 -2.14 -39.72 0.11
C PHE A 461 -0.80 -39.82 0.85
N TYR A 462 -0.68 -39.08 1.96
CA TYR A 462 0.60 -39.01 2.71
C TYR A 462 0.90 -40.28 3.48
N ASP A 463 -0.12 -41.06 3.83
CA ASP A 463 0.01 -42.38 4.44
C ASP A 463 0.68 -43.39 3.50
N THR A 464 0.37 -43.33 2.21
CA THR A 464 0.97 -44.18 1.16
C THR A 464 2.11 -43.50 0.39
N ARG A 465 2.35 -42.21 0.64
CA ARG A 465 3.35 -41.36 -0.03
C ARG A 465 3.16 -41.25 -1.54
N LYS A 466 1.91 -41.21 -1.99
CA LYS A 466 1.54 -41.08 -3.40
C LYS A 466 0.71 -39.83 -3.65
N SER A 467 0.90 -39.23 -4.82
CA SER A 467 0.05 -38.18 -5.33
C SER A 467 -0.34 -38.44 -6.76
N TYR A 468 -1.55 -38.02 -7.12
CA TYR A 468 -2.15 -38.20 -8.43
C TYR A 468 -2.64 -36.86 -8.93
N THR A 469 -2.29 -36.46 -10.15
CA THR A 469 -2.82 -35.27 -10.81
C THR A 469 -3.54 -35.69 -12.08
N LEU A 470 -4.85 -35.43 -12.15
CA LEU A 470 -5.65 -35.63 -13.35
C LEU A 470 -5.97 -34.28 -13.98
N ASP A 471 -5.62 -34.16 -15.25
CA ASP A 471 -6.17 -33.18 -16.16
C ASP A 471 -7.43 -33.79 -16.80
N GLU A 472 -8.61 -33.28 -16.45
CA GLU A 472 -9.87 -33.83 -16.95
C GLU A 472 -10.10 -33.53 -18.43
N ASP A 473 -9.59 -32.42 -18.94
CA ASP A 473 -9.81 -32.01 -20.32
C ASP A 473 -8.88 -32.79 -21.26
N ALA A 474 -7.63 -32.98 -20.86
CA ALA A 474 -6.68 -33.83 -21.58
C ALA A 474 -6.90 -35.33 -21.33
N HIS A 475 -7.69 -35.70 -20.32
CA HIS A 475 -7.80 -37.08 -19.79
C HIS A 475 -6.43 -37.72 -19.51
N THR A 476 -5.48 -36.92 -19.01
CA THR A 476 -4.14 -37.40 -18.67
C THR A 476 -3.94 -37.40 -17.16
N CYS A 477 -3.40 -38.50 -16.63
CA CYS A 477 -3.07 -38.59 -15.22
C CYS A 477 -1.57 -38.80 -15.00
N THR A 478 -1.03 -38.13 -13.99
CA THR A 478 0.34 -38.33 -13.52
C THR A 478 0.32 -38.84 -12.09
N GLU A 479 1.11 -39.88 -11.83
CA GLU A 479 1.41 -40.36 -10.48
C GLU A 479 2.82 -39.88 -10.09
N GLU A 480 2.94 -39.31 -8.89
CA GLU A 480 4.21 -38.84 -8.33
C GLU A 480 4.37 -39.30 -6.88
N ASP A 481 5.60 -39.62 -6.48
CA ASP A 481 5.94 -39.93 -5.10
C ASP A 481 6.01 -38.65 -4.26
N ILE A 482 5.36 -38.67 -3.09
CA ILE A 482 5.50 -37.60 -2.10
C ILE A 482 6.83 -37.81 -1.37
N PRO A 483 7.73 -36.81 -1.32
CA PRO A 483 9.01 -36.95 -0.62
C PRO A 483 8.84 -37.41 0.84
N PRO A 484 9.72 -38.29 1.35
CA PRO A 484 9.59 -38.84 2.71
C PRO A 484 9.61 -37.78 3.81
N ASP A 485 10.35 -36.70 3.58
CA ASP A 485 10.50 -35.54 4.45
C ASP A 485 9.34 -34.53 4.34
N ALA A 486 8.50 -34.63 3.30
CA ALA A 486 7.33 -33.78 3.16
C ALA A 486 6.34 -34.04 4.30
N GLN A 487 5.97 -32.98 5.01
CA GLN A 487 5.00 -33.04 6.10
C GLN A 487 3.56 -32.94 5.56
N PHE A 488 2.64 -33.66 6.23
CA PHE A 488 1.22 -33.51 5.98
C PHE A 488 0.76 -32.13 6.50
N PRO A 489 0.02 -31.35 5.70
CA PRO A 489 -0.40 -30.00 6.10
C PRO A 489 -1.38 -30.09 7.28
N ARG A 490 -1.14 -29.25 8.28
CA ARG A 490 -1.98 -29.22 9.49
C ARG A 490 -3.16 -28.25 9.38
N PHE A 491 -3.10 -27.31 8.42
CA PHE A 491 -4.06 -26.21 8.27
C PHE A 491 -4.34 -25.47 9.58
N SER A 492 -3.27 -25.24 10.33
CA SER A 492 -3.26 -24.68 11.67
C SER A 492 -1.99 -23.85 11.85
N ALA A 493 -1.97 -23.00 12.87
CA ALA A 493 -0.79 -22.18 13.13
C ALA A 493 0.46 -23.07 13.31
N PRO A 494 1.56 -22.79 12.59
CA PRO A 494 2.85 -23.45 12.82
C PRO A 494 3.28 -23.32 14.29
N GLU A 495 4.02 -24.30 14.82
CA GLU A 495 4.34 -24.36 16.26
C GLU A 495 5.20 -23.18 16.72
N ASP A 496 6.02 -22.65 15.81
CA ASP A 496 6.91 -21.51 15.95
C ASP A 496 6.25 -20.17 15.59
N ALA A 497 5.02 -20.18 15.08
CA ALA A 497 4.28 -18.96 14.78
C ALA A 497 3.82 -18.26 16.08
N THR A 498 4.05 -16.95 16.13
CA THR A 498 3.69 -16.13 17.28
C THR A 498 2.29 -15.57 17.10
N PHE A 499 1.42 -15.77 18.09
CA PHE A 499 0.15 -15.06 18.18
C PHE A 499 0.40 -13.56 18.32
N ARG A 500 -0.24 -12.74 17.49
CA ARG A 500 -0.09 -11.28 17.54
C ARG A 500 -1.30 -10.62 18.18
N HIS A 501 -2.49 -10.83 17.61
CA HIS A 501 -3.74 -10.21 18.08
C HIS A 501 -4.96 -10.88 17.43
N ILE A 502 -6.15 -10.38 17.75
CA ILE A 502 -7.42 -10.82 17.16
C ILE A 502 -7.85 -9.79 16.13
N ASP A 503 -8.15 -10.24 14.92
CA ASP A 503 -8.76 -9.46 13.84
C ASP A 503 -10.21 -9.94 13.59
N VAL A 504 -10.96 -9.15 12.84
CA VAL A 504 -12.29 -9.47 12.33
C VAL A 504 -12.24 -9.49 10.82
N TYR A 505 -12.26 -10.67 10.24
CA TYR A 505 -12.32 -10.86 8.80
C TYR A 505 -13.64 -10.32 8.24
N GLY A 506 -13.59 -9.43 7.23
CA GLY A 506 -14.74 -8.62 6.81
C GLY A 506 -14.84 -7.30 7.59
N SER A 507 -15.92 -7.12 8.35
CA SER A 507 -16.26 -5.83 8.99
C SER A 507 -16.52 -5.93 10.49
N PHE A 508 -16.17 -4.87 11.24
CA PHE A 508 -16.61 -4.67 12.63
C PHE A 508 -18.09 -4.31 12.76
N ILE A 509 -18.76 -4.00 11.64
CA ILE A 509 -20.20 -3.78 11.62
C ILE A 509 -20.89 -5.08 12.07
N PRO A 510 -21.85 -5.00 13.02
CA PRO A 510 -22.47 -6.19 13.58
C PRO A 510 -22.97 -7.18 12.51
N ASN A 511 -22.62 -8.46 12.70
CA ASN A 511 -22.96 -9.60 11.83
C ASN A 511 -22.28 -9.63 10.45
N LEU A 512 -21.36 -8.71 10.14
CA LEU A 512 -20.67 -8.64 8.84
C LEU A 512 -19.19 -9.05 8.94
N GLY A 513 -18.80 -9.76 10.01
CA GLY A 513 -17.42 -10.13 10.28
C GLY A 513 -17.27 -11.45 11.04
N VAL A 514 -16.12 -12.10 10.86
CA VAL A 514 -15.70 -13.30 11.59
C VAL A 514 -14.47 -12.99 12.42
N LYS A 515 -14.51 -13.27 13.72
CA LYS A 515 -13.33 -13.14 14.57
C LYS A 515 -12.28 -14.19 14.20
N THR A 516 -11.05 -13.75 14.03
CA THR A 516 -9.91 -14.59 13.67
C THR A 516 -8.72 -14.26 14.54
N ASP A 517 -8.03 -15.30 15.01
CA ASP A 517 -6.74 -15.18 15.67
C ASP A 517 -5.65 -15.08 14.60
N TYR A 518 -4.81 -14.05 14.69
CA TYR A 518 -3.73 -13.81 13.75
C TYR A 518 -2.38 -14.28 14.29
N PHE A 519 -1.70 -15.09 13.49
CA PHE A 519 -0.38 -15.65 13.76
C PHE A 519 0.62 -15.21 12.68
N ARG A 520 1.83 -14.88 13.13
CA ARG A 520 2.94 -14.50 12.25
C ARG A 520 4.21 -15.26 12.62
N LEU A 521 4.93 -15.71 11.61
CA LEU A 521 6.28 -16.26 11.72
C LEU A 521 7.18 -15.53 10.73
N ASP A 522 8.32 -15.04 11.20
CA ASP A 522 9.37 -14.45 10.38
C ASP A 522 10.62 -15.34 10.55
N THR A 523 11.20 -15.82 9.46
CA THR A 523 12.40 -16.67 9.50
C THR A 523 13.66 -15.86 9.25
N ASP A 524 14.79 -16.32 9.77
CA ASP A 524 16.10 -15.69 9.54
C ASP A 524 16.51 -15.63 8.06
N SER A 525 15.94 -16.53 7.23
CA SER A 525 16.13 -16.55 5.77
C SER A 525 15.31 -15.50 5.01
N GLY A 526 14.53 -14.66 5.72
CA GLY A 526 13.63 -13.68 5.12
C GLY A 526 12.28 -14.25 4.68
N GLY A 527 11.95 -15.47 5.10
CA GLY A 527 10.63 -16.06 4.89
C GLY A 527 9.61 -15.49 5.87
N VAL A 528 8.37 -15.34 5.41
CA VAL A 528 7.27 -14.80 6.22
C VAL A 528 6.05 -15.71 6.08
N PHE A 529 5.41 -16.00 7.20
CA PHE A 529 4.12 -16.67 7.26
C PHE A 529 3.08 -15.80 7.95
N HIS A 530 1.89 -15.75 7.35
CA HIS A 530 0.70 -15.12 7.91
C HIS A 530 -0.44 -16.14 7.97
N GLY A 531 -1.03 -16.33 9.15
CA GLY A 531 -2.15 -17.25 9.35
C GLY A 531 -3.29 -16.60 10.11
N TYR A 532 -4.50 -16.70 9.58
CA TYR A 532 -5.73 -16.24 10.22
C TYR A 532 -6.65 -17.43 10.44
N TYR A 533 -7.02 -17.67 11.69
CA TYR A 533 -7.80 -18.84 12.08
C TYR A 533 -9.03 -18.43 12.88
N ALA A 534 -10.21 -18.88 12.47
CA ALA A 534 -11.46 -18.65 13.19
C ALA A 534 -11.63 -19.71 14.29
N PRO A 535 -11.57 -19.34 15.59
CA PRO A 535 -11.71 -20.31 16.66
C PRO A 535 -13.15 -20.81 16.77
N ALA A 536 -13.34 -22.13 16.88
CA ALA A 536 -14.67 -22.72 16.96
C ALA A 536 -15.49 -22.24 18.18
N TYR A 537 -14.79 -21.89 19.27
CA TYR A 537 -15.32 -21.31 20.50
C TYR A 537 -14.29 -20.36 21.12
N ASP A 538 -14.73 -19.42 21.96
CA ASP A 538 -13.86 -18.60 22.80
C ASP A 538 -13.02 -19.56 23.68
N GLU A 539 -11.70 -19.61 23.45
CA GLU A 539 -10.68 -20.51 24.03
C GLU A 539 -10.44 -21.87 23.34
N SER A 540 -11.01 -22.11 22.16
CA SER A 540 -10.78 -23.36 21.43
C SER A 540 -9.33 -23.53 20.94
N ARG A 541 -8.79 -24.74 21.10
CA ARG A 541 -7.55 -25.19 20.41
C ARG A 541 -7.78 -25.54 18.94
N ILE A 542 -9.04 -25.89 18.62
CA ILE A 542 -9.47 -26.23 17.26
C ILE A 542 -10.00 -24.96 16.60
N CYS A 543 -9.39 -24.60 15.47
CA CYS A 543 -9.75 -23.44 14.69
C CYS A 543 -9.87 -23.80 13.21
N VAL A 544 -10.71 -23.08 12.51
CA VAL A 544 -10.91 -23.22 11.07
C VAL A 544 -9.96 -22.25 10.35
N PRO A 545 -9.16 -22.70 9.35
CA PRO A 545 -8.32 -21.79 8.59
C PRO A 545 -9.19 -20.81 7.79
N VAL A 546 -8.81 -19.53 7.76
CA VAL A 546 -9.46 -18.50 6.94
C VAL A 546 -8.49 -17.99 5.88
N ILE A 547 -7.27 -17.68 6.29
CA ILE A 547 -6.15 -17.35 5.40
C ILE A 547 -4.89 -18.08 5.88
N GLU A 548 -4.12 -18.60 4.94
CA GLU A 548 -2.72 -18.96 5.16
C GLU A 548 -1.86 -18.41 4.02
N SER A 549 -0.78 -17.71 4.34
CA SER A 549 0.21 -17.22 3.37
C SER A 549 1.58 -17.69 3.77
N TYR A 550 2.29 -18.34 2.85
CA TYR A 550 3.66 -18.80 3.03
C TYR A 550 4.54 -18.14 1.97
N GLU A 551 5.40 -17.21 2.39
CA GLU A 551 6.36 -16.51 1.53
C GLU A 551 7.77 -16.96 1.92
N ASN A 552 8.46 -17.65 1.03
CA ASN A 552 9.83 -18.14 1.21
C ASN A 552 10.07 -18.95 2.51
N ILE A 553 9.06 -19.69 2.97
CA ILE A 553 9.15 -20.58 4.13
C ILE A 553 9.53 -21.99 3.68
N ASP A 554 10.81 -22.36 3.85
CA ASP A 554 11.31 -23.68 3.45
C ASP A 554 10.70 -24.84 4.23
N THR A 555 10.23 -24.60 5.46
CA THR A 555 9.58 -25.63 6.29
C THR A 555 8.11 -25.86 5.92
N ALA A 556 7.53 -25.02 5.06
CA ALA A 556 6.14 -25.18 4.64
C ALA A 556 6.00 -26.47 3.81
N PRO A 557 4.84 -27.17 3.91
CA PRO A 557 4.53 -28.30 3.05
C PRO A 557 4.75 -27.93 1.58
N ILE A 558 5.25 -28.87 0.78
CA ILE A 558 5.69 -28.59 -0.60
C ILE A 558 4.60 -27.91 -1.44
N HIS A 559 3.34 -28.30 -1.24
CA HIS A 559 2.16 -27.77 -1.92
C HIS A 559 1.57 -26.52 -1.25
N GLN A 560 2.23 -25.95 -0.25
CA GLN A 560 1.89 -24.65 0.36
C GLN A 560 3.03 -23.63 0.26
N ARG A 561 4.23 -24.02 -0.18
CA ARG A 561 5.37 -23.10 -0.37
C ARG A 561 5.05 -22.04 -1.41
N ASN A 562 5.36 -20.78 -1.08
CA ASN A 562 5.17 -19.65 -1.97
C ASN A 562 3.72 -19.53 -2.49
N MET A 563 2.77 -19.80 -1.60
CA MET A 563 1.34 -19.75 -1.89
C MET A 563 0.59 -19.00 -0.80
N HIS A 564 -0.50 -18.38 -1.23
CA HIS A 564 -1.52 -17.82 -0.37
C HIS A 564 -2.84 -18.52 -0.62
N PHE A 565 -3.49 -18.92 0.47
CA PHE A 565 -4.77 -19.61 0.49
C PHE A 565 -5.78 -18.73 1.22
N THR A 566 -6.92 -18.50 0.58
CA THR A 566 -8.14 -18.00 1.24
C THR A 566 -9.18 -19.11 1.23
N TYR A 567 -9.69 -19.48 2.39
CA TYR A 567 -10.62 -20.58 2.58
C TYR A 567 -12.05 -20.08 2.79
N LEU A 568 -12.98 -20.63 2.01
CA LEU A 568 -14.40 -20.23 2.01
C LEU A 568 -15.27 -21.48 2.22
N ASN A 569 -16.48 -21.29 2.75
CA ASN A 569 -17.45 -22.39 2.88
C ASN A 569 -16.97 -23.63 3.64
N ILE A 570 -16.06 -23.49 4.60
CA ILE A 570 -15.58 -24.65 5.33
C ILE A 570 -16.74 -25.33 6.05
N THR A 571 -16.85 -26.63 5.81
CA THR A 571 -17.81 -27.53 6.44
C THR A 571 -17.11 -28.76 7.00
N THR A 572 -17.53 -29.15 8.20
CA THR A 572 -17.06 -30.37 8.88
C THR A 572 -18.05 -31.53 8.71
N PHE A 573 -19.06 -31.38 7.86
CA PHE A 573 -19.98 -32.48 7.56
C PHE A 573 -19.23 -33.64 6.88
N PRO A 574 -19.56 -34.90 7.21
CA PRO A 574 -18.96 -36.05 6.54
C PRO A 574 -19.28 -36.00 5.04
N PHE A 575 -18.24 -36.03 4.22
CA PHE A 575 -18.35 -36.11 2.77
C PHE A 575 -18.09 -37.54 2.29
N SER A 576 -18.63 -37.85 1.10
CA SER A 576 -18.62 -39.20 0.54
C SER A 576 -17.20 -39.75 0.36
N ASN A 577 -17.02 -41.06 0.56
CA ASN A 577 -15.76 -41.74 0.24
C ASN A 577 -15.38 -41.64 -1.25
N LEU A 578 -16.36 -41.40 -2.12
CA LEU A 578 -16.16 -41.20 -3.57
C LEU A 578 -15.16 -40.08 -3.89
N VAL A 579 -15.03 -39.08 -3.01
CA VAL A 579 -14.08 -37.97 -3.16
C VAL A 579 -12.62 -38.47 -3.19
N TRP A 580 -12.36 -39.60 -2.54
CA TRP A 580 -11.03 -40.20 -2.42
C TRP A 580 -10.76 -41.29 -3.46
N GLU A 581 -11.74 -41.60 -4.31
CA GLU A 581 -11.54 -42.55 -5.40
C GLU A 581 -10.74 -41.89 -6.51
N VAL A 582 -9.52 -42.39 -6.71
CA VAL A 582 -8.69 -41.97 -7.84
C VAL A 582 -9.28 -42.60 -9.12
N PRO A 583 -9.54 -41.81 -10.19
CA PRO A 583 -10.10 -42.32 -11.43
C PRO A 583 -9.23 -43.42 -12.05
N GLY A 584 -9.87 -44.35 -12.79
CA GLY A 584 -9.19 -45.50 -13.37
C GLY A 584 -8.07 -45.13 -14.33
N GLU A 585 -8.17 -43.95 -14.95
CA GLU A 585 -7.16 -43.32 -15.80
C GLU A 585 -5.81 -43.12 -15.11
N CYS A 586 -5.78 -43.06 -13.76
CA CYS A 586 -4.57 -42.93 -12.96
C CYS A 586 -4.00 -44.27 -12.46
N LEU A 587 -4.66 -45.39 -12.74
CA LEU A 587 -4.30 -46.72 -12.22
C LEU A 587 -3.53 -47.56 -13.25
N HIS A 588 -2.93 -46.91 -14.26
CA HIS A 588 -2.22 -47.50 -15.39
C HIS A 588 -0.87 -46.83 -15.58
#